data_AF-A0A2J4R302-F1
#
_entry.id   AF-A0A2J4R302-F1
#
_cell.length_a   1.000
_cell.length_b   1.000
_cell.length_c   1.000
_cell.angle_alpha   90.00
_cell.angle_beta   90.00
_cell.angle_gamma   90.00
#
_symmetry.space_group_name_H-M   'P 1'
#
loop_
_entity.id
_entity.type
_entity.pdbx_description
1 polymer ?
#
loop_
_entity_poly.entity_id
_entity_poly.type
_entity_poly.pdbx_seq_one_letter_code
_entity_poly.pdbx_strand_id
1 'polypeptide(L)'
;MEPAYYEIGVLASIPDQEFTSSLNGVVLNMRLFFATTTELWWLEISNADSTVTLSQICLRPGVWHGLSGKLPGYAGAGAIGVARLRPNEKFGDVNAFDGGFGLFFYDELESD
;
A
#
# COMPACT_ATOMS: atom_id res chain seq x y z
N MET A 1 3.81 -15.34 -16.39
CA MET A 1 3.46 -14.02 -15.83
C MET A 1 4.70 -13.43 -15.20
N GLU A 2 5.14 -12.27 -15.67
CA GLU A 2 6.21 -11.53 -15.01
C GLU A 2 5.59 -10.59 -13.97
N PRO A 3 6.15 -10.52 -12.75
CA PRO A 3 5.62 -9.66 -11.71
C PRO A 3 5.95 -8.20 -12.01
N ALA A 4 4.92 -7.34 -12.02
CA ALA A 4 5.07 -5.90 -12.13
C ALA A 4 4.95 -5.24 -10.76
N TYR A 5 5.89 -4.34 -10.46
CA TYR A 5 5.88 -3.55 -9.23
C TYR A 5 5.67 -2.09 -9.56
N TYR A 6 4.67 -1.47 -8.93
CA TYR A 6 4.33 -0.06 -9.12
C TYR A 6 4.53 0.68 -7.81
N GLU A 7 5.51 1.59 -7.79
CA GLU A 7 5.75 2.43 -6.62
C GLU A 7 4.62 3.44 -6.44
N ILE A 8 4.14 3.53 -5.20
CA ILE A 8 3.11 4.47 -4.80
C ILE A 8 3.81 5.67 -4.18
N GLY A 9 3.58 6.85 -4.78
CA GLY A 9 4.15 8.10 -4.29
C GLY A 9 3.57 8.45 -2.92
N VAL A 10 4.40 8.32 -1.87
CA VAL A 10 4.07 8.68 -0.49
C VAL A 10 4.84 9.95 -0.12
N LEU A 11 4.19 10.88 0.56
CA LEU A 11 4.85 12.07 1.11
C LEU A 11 5.55 11.70 2.41
N ALA A 12 6.88 11.83 2.42
CA ALA A 12 7.68 11.60 3.62
C ALA A 12 7.25 12.56 4.76
N SER A 13 7.43 12.10 6.01
CA SER A 13 7.17 12.87 7.23
C SER A 13 5.71 13.31 7.45
N ILE A 14 4.77 12.88 6.60
CA ILE A 14 3.34 13.11 6.82
C ILE A 14 2.73 11.85 7.47
N PRO A 15 2.44 11.88 8.78
CA PRO A 15 1.98 10.72 9.53
C PRO A 15 0.55 10.30 9.23
N ASP A 16 -0.22 11.10 8.50
CA ASP A 16 -1.59 10.78 8.09
C ASP A 16 -1.84 11.47 6.76
N GLN A 17 -1.91 10.69 5.70
CA GLN A 17 -2.05 11.21 4.34
C GLN A 17 -3.06 10.40 3.55
N GLU A 18 -3.88 11.13 2.82
CA GLU A 18 -4.91 10.60 1.93
C GLU A 18 -4.55 10.92 0.49
N PHE A 19 -4.66 9.93 -0.38
CA PHE A 19 -4.35 10.05 -1.79
C PHE A 19 -5.11 8.99 -2.61
N THR A 20 -5.10 9.15 -3.92
CA THR A 20 -5.69 8.17 -4.85
C THR A 20 -4.59 7.45 -5.61
N SER A 21 -4.83 6.18 -5.91
CA SER A 21 -4.00 5.39 -6.80
C SER A 21 -4.89 4.49 -7.67
N SER A 22 -4.31 3.78 -8.63
CA SER A 22 -5.06 2.88 -9.50
C SER A 22 -4.32 1.56 -9.66
N LEU A 23 -5.08 0.46 -9.61
CA LEU A 23 -4.60 -0.88 -9.89
C LEU A 23 -5.60 -1.57 -10.81
N ASN A 24 -5.14 -2.04 -11.97
CA ASN A 24 -5.94 -2.77 -12.96
C ASN A 24 -7.20 -2.03 -13.39
N GLY A 25 -7.07 -0.71 -13.61
CA GLY A 25 -8.18 0.16 -14.00
C GLY A 25 -9.15 0.53 -12.87
N VAL A 26 -8.98 -0.03 -11.66
CA VAL A 26 -9.77 0.33 -10.48
C VAL A 26 -9.10 1.48 -9.74
N VAL A 27 -9.86 2.55 -9.51
CA VAL A 27 -9.41 3.68 -8.67
C VAL A 27 -9.59 3.31 -7.21
N LEU A 28 -8.52 3.46 -6.44
CA LEU A 28 -8.44 3.18 -5.02
C LEU A 28 -8.20 4.48 -4.26
N ASN A 29 -9.04 4.73 -3.25
CA ASN A 29 -8.78 5.75 -2.24
C ASN A 29 -7.93 5.12 -1.15
N MET A 30 -6.83 5.77 -0.81
CA MET A 30 -5.85 5.26 0.14
C MET A 30 -5.65 6.27 1.27
N ARG A 31 -5.54 5.77 2.50
CA ARG A 31 -5.08 6.54 3.65
C ARG A 31 -3.95 5.79 4.32
N LEU A 32 -2.76 6.39 4.31
CA LEU A 32 -1.59 5.87 4.99
C LEU A 32 -1.39 6.66 6.28
N PHE A 33 -1.33 5.98 7.41
CA PHE A 33 -1.16 6.63 8.70
C PHE A 33 -0.18 5.91 9.61
N PHE A 34 0.52 6.67 10.44
CA PHE A 34 1.48 6.20 11.42
C PHE A 34 0.88 6.25 12.83
N ALA A 35 0.67 5.08 13.43
CA ALA A 35 0.21 4.95 14.80
C ALA A 35 1.41 5.12 15.76
N THR A 36 1.55 6.32 16.33
CA THR A 36 2.67 6.71 17.21
C THR A 36 2.79 5.86 18.47
N THR A 37 1.68 5.36 19.00
CA THR A 37 1.66 4.50 20.20
C THR A 37 2.27 3.13 19.95
N THR A 38 2.13 2.59 18.73
CA THR A 38 2.64 1.27 18.36
C THR A 38 3.89 1.34 17.48
N GLU A 39 4.27 2.52 17.02
CA GLU A 39 5.31 2.74 16.01
C GLU A 39 5.09 1.90 14.72
N LEU A 40 3.84 1.85 14.26
CA LEU A 40 3.44 1.05 13.10
C LEU A 40 2.74 1.90 12.04
N TRP A 41 3.02 1.57 10.77
CA TRP A 41 2.29 2.12 9.63
C TRP A 41 1.10 1.25 9.28
N TRP A 42 -0.03 1.91 9.06
CA TRP A 42 -1.28 1.31 8.67
C TRP A 42 -1.75 1.91 7.36
N LEU A 43 -2.28 1.05 6.51
CA LEU A 43 -2.89 1.44 5.26
C LEU A 43 -4.37 1.08 5.28
N GLU A 44 -5.20 2.07 5.00
CA GLU A 44 -6.61 1.90 4.70
C GLU A 44 -6.83 2.06 3.19
N ILE A 45 -7.60 1.16 2.60
CA ILE A 45 -7.93 1.18 1.16
C ILE A 45 -9.44 1.08 0.99
N SER A 46 -10.00 1.85 0.04
CA SER A 46 -11.41 1.81 -0.36
C SER A 46 -11.64 2.20 -1.83
N ASN A 47 -12.88 2.06 -2.34
CA ASN A 47 -13.27 2.39 -3.72
C ASN A 47 -14.60 3.18 -3.79
N ALA A 48 -14.93 3.68 -5.00
CA ALA A 48 -16.02 4.64 -5.24
C ALA A 48 -17.37 4.03 -5.69
N ASP A 49 -17.42 2.75 -6.06
CA ASP A 49 -18.54 2.18 -6.84
C ASP A 49 -19.90 2.11 -6.12
N SER A 50 -19.99 2.46 -4.83
CA SER A 50 -21.16 3.12 -4.16
C SER A 50 -21.25 2.89 -2.64
N THR A 51 -20.43 2.01 -2.07
CA THR A 51 -20.51 1.50 -0.68
C THR A 51 -19.08 1.35 -0.18
N VAL A 52 -18.51 2.40 0.45
CA VAL A 52 -17.07 2.45 0.78
C VAL A 52 -16.69 1.24 1.63
N THR A 53 -16.00 0.26 1.06
CA THR A 53 -15.44 -0.82 1.85
C THR A 53 -14.03 -0.47 2.26
N LEU A 54 -13.81 -0.33 3.56
CA LEU A 54 -12.52 -0.02 4.16
C LEU A 54 -11.83 -1.31 4.57
N SER A 55 -10.64 -1.53 4.04
CA SER A 55 -9.73 -2.58 4.52
C SER A 55 -8.51 -1.95 5.18
N GLN A 56 -8.23 -2.36 6.42
CA GLN A 56 -7.07 -1.89 7.18
C GLN A 56 -5.96 -2.95 7.20
N ILE A 57 -4.74 -2.53 6.88
CA ILE A 57 -3.57 -3.39 6.73
C ILE A 57 -2.43 -2.79 7.55
N CYS A 58 -1.96 -3.53 8.56
CA CYS A 58 -0.69 -3.22 9.20
C CYS A 58 0.44 -3.53 8.21
N LEU A 59 1.20 -2.52 7.82
CA LEU A 59 2.31 -2.69 6.89
C LEU A 59 3.52 -3.26 7.61
N ARG A 60 4.20 -4.21 6.95
CA ARG A 60 5.47 -4.77 7.41
C ARG A 60 6.44 -4.87 6.22
N PRO A 61 7.70 -4.40 6.36
CA PRO A 61 8.67 -4.53 5.29
C PRO A 61 8.87 -5.98 4.87
N GLY A 62 8.83 -6.23 3.55
CA GLY A 62 8.98 -7.56 2.96
C GLY A 62 7.72 -8.43 3.00
N VAL A 63 6.60 -7.93 3.53
CA VAL A 63 5.32 -8.64 3.55
C VAL A 63 4.40 -8.06 2.49
N TRP A 64 3.94 -8.92 1.58
CA TRP A 64 2.95 -8.59 0.56
C TRP A 64 1.56 -9.04 1.01
N HIS A 65 0.60 -8.13 0.90
CA HIS A 65 -0.77 -8.36 1.28
C HIS A 65 -1.64 -8.44 0.04
N GLY A 66 -2.15 -9.63 -0.29
CA GLY A 66 -3.14 -9.79 -1.36
C GLY A 66 -4.39 -8.96 -1.09
N LEU A 67 -4.92 -8.35 -2.15
CA LEU A 67 -6.10 -7.46 -2.10
C LEU A 67 -7.41 -8.21 -2.40
N SER A 68 -7.33 -9.35 -3.07
CA SER A 68 -8.48 -10.23 -3.29
C SER A 68 -9.18 -10.58 -1.98
N GLY A 69 -10.50 -10.41 -1.93
CA GLY A 69 -11.32 -10.65 -0.73
C GLY A 69 -11.19 -9.62 0.38
N LYS A 70 -10.22 -8.69 0.32
CA LYS A 70 -10.12 -7.53 1.24
C LYS A 70 -10.92 -6.34 0.75
N LEU A 71 -11.09 -6.21 -0.55
CA LEU A 71 -11.91 -5.20 -1.19
C LEU A 71 -13.06 -5.90 -1.93
N PRO A 72 -14.32 -5.78 -1.50
CA PRO A 72 -15.48 -6.26 -2.23
C PRO A 72 -15.48 -5.76 -3.66
N GLY A 73 -15.72 -6.67 -4.59
CA GLY A 73 -15.68 -6.39 -6.03
C GLY A 73 -14.29 -6.45 -6.66
N TYR A 74 -13.20 -6.49 -5.88
CA TYR A 74 -11.86 -6.71 -6.42
C TYR A 74 -11.59 -8.21 -6.60
N ALA A 75 -11.52 -8.66 -7.85
CA ALA A 75 -11.26 -10.05 -8.23
C ALA A 75 -9.83 -10.31 -8.73
N GLY A 76 -8.97 -9.27 -8.79
CA GLY A 76 -7.61 -9.38 -9.29
C GLY A 76 -6.64 -10.08 -8.32
N ALA A 77 -5.47 -10.46 -8.82
CA ALA A 77 -4.40 -11.10 -8.05
C ALA A 77 -3.46 -10.09 -7.35
N GLY A 78 -3.75 -8.79 -7.45
CA GLY A 78 -2.88 -7.74 -6.96
C GLY A 78 -2.64 -7.79 -5.45
N ALA A 79 -1.46 -7.34 -5.06
CA ALA A 79 -1.03 -7.22 -3.67
C ALA A 79 -0.42 -5.85 -3.39
N ILE A 80 -0.35 -5.48 -2.11
CA ILE A 80 0.33 -4.27 -1.66
C ILE A 80 1.35 -4.62 -0.58
N GLY A 81 2.51 -3.99 -0.62
CA GLY A 81 3.59 -4.28 0.31
C GLY A 81 4.57 -3.15 0.43
N VAL A 82 5.38 -3.22 1.48
CA VAL A 82 6.48 -2.28 1.70
C VAL A 82 7.79 -2.97 1.41
N ALA A 83 8.65 -2.33 0.62
CA ALA A 83 10.02 -2.78 0.39
C ALA A 83 11.02 -1.84 1.06
N ARG A 84 12.12 -2.40 1.57
CA ARG A 84 13.26 -1.64 2.05
C ARG A 84 14.11 -1.21 0.86
N LEU A 85 14.38 0.09 0.74
CA LEU A 85 15.18 0.68 -0.32
C LEU A 85 16.61 1.01 0.15
N ARG A 86 16.78 1.36 1.43
CA ARG A 86 18.09 1.60 2.04
C ARG A 86 18.34 0.71 3.26
N PRO A 87 19.59 0.26 3.46
CA PRO A 87 19.94 -0.53 4.62
C PRO A 87 19.88 0.31 5.91
N ASN A 88 19.66 -0.35 7.04
CA ASN A 88 19.71 0.21 8.41
C ASN A 88 18.67 1.30 8.76
N GLU A 89 17.67 1.53 7.92
CA GLU A 89 16.55 2.43 8.24
C GLU A 89 15.52 1.78 9.17
N LYS A 90 14.96 2.58 10.10
CA LYS A 90 13.92 2.14 11.05
C LYS A 90 12.54 2.35 10.41
N PHE A 91 11.78 1.26 10.26
CA PHE A 91 10.43 1.36 9.69
C PHE A 91 9.41 1.99 10.64
N GLY A 92 9.58 1.81 11.96
CA GLY A 92 8.74 2.42 12.99
C GLY A 92 9.07 3.89 13.24
N ASP A 93 9.25 4.66 12.18
CA ASP A 93 9.56 6.10 12.20
C ASP A 93 8.62 6.83 11.21
N VAL A 94 8.22 8.06 11.55
CA VAL A 94 7.39 8.90 10.67
C VAL A 94 8.10 9.24 9.35
N ASN A 95 9.42 9.17 9.32
CA ASN A 95 10.25 9.40 8.15
C ASN A 95 10.60 8.13 7.39
N ALA A 96 9.97 6.98 7.69
CA ALA A 96 10.29 5.71 7.04
C ALA A 96 10.24 5.80 5.49
N PHE A 97 9.34 6.61 4.94
CA PHE A 97 9.18 6.82 3.51
C PHE A 97 10.08 7.94 2.92
N ASP A 98 11.04 8.49 3.68
CA ASP A 98 12.06 9.43 3.19
C ASP A 98 13.20 8.72 2.45
N GLY A 99 12.84 7.89 1.47
CA GLY A 99 13.77 7.08 0.69
C GLY A 99 14.34 5.84 1.40
N GLY A 100 13.96 5.58 2.65
CA GLY A 100 14.33 4.35 3.38
C GLY A 100 13.50 3.14 2.97
N PHE A 101 12.19 3.36 2.81
CA PHE A 101 11.21 2.37 2.40
C PHE A 101 10.30 2.94 1.31
N GLY A 102 9.76 2.06 0.47
CA GLY A 102 8.74 2.39 -0.52
C GLY A 102 7.51 1.52 -0.35
N LEU A 103 6.34 2.08 -0.68
CA LEU A 103 5.08 1.36 -0.76
C LEU A 103 4.82 0.98 -2.22
N PHE A 104 4.44 -0.26 -2.46
CA PHE A 104 4.32 -0.79 -3.82
C PHE A 104 3.02 -1.56 -3.99
N PHE A 105 2.41 -1.44 -5.16
CA PHE A 105 1.56 -2.49 -5.69
C PHE A 105 2.41 -3.55 -6.38
N TYR A 106 1.96 -4.78 -6.26
CA TYR A 106 2.38 -5.93 -7.01
C TYR A 106 1.19 -6.39 -7.86
N ASP A 107 1.43 -6.68 -9.12
CA ASP A 107 0.44 -7.31 -9.99
C ASP A 107 1.07 -8.35 -10.91
N GLU A 108 0.30 -9.37 -11.26
CA GLU A 108 0.68 -10.33 -12.29
C GLU A 108 0.14 -9.83 -13.62
N LEU A 109 1.02 -9.35 -14.50
CA LEU A 109 0.62 -9.04 -15.87
C LEU A 109 0.27 -10.36 -16.58
N GLU A 110 -0.95 -10.46 -17.12
CA GLU A 110 -1.24 -11.47 -18.15
C GLU A 110 -0.21 -11.31 -19.27
N SER A 111 0.62 -12.34 -19.50
CA SER A 111 1.44 -12.36 -20.71
C SER A 111 0.51 -12.69 -21.87
N ASP A 112 0.51 -11.84 -22.90
CA ASP A 112 -0.14 -12.09 -24.20
C ASP A 112 0.11 -13.50 -24.74
#